data_AF-A0A7Y0C189-F1
#
_entry.id   AF-A0A7Y0C189-F1
#
_cell.length_a   1.000
_cell.length_b   1.000
_cell.length_c   1.000
_cell.angle_alpha   90.00
_cell.angle_beta   90.00
_cell.angle_gamma   90.00
#
_symmetry.space_group_name_H-M   'P 1'
#
loop_
_entity.id
_entity.type
_entity.pdbx_description
1 polymer ?
#
loop_
_entity_poly.entity_id
_entity_poly.type
_entity_poly.pdbx_seq_one_letter_code
_entity_poly.pdbx_strand_id
1 'polypeptide(L)'
;MKACRIYGLACVALALALPAQVIAQTAPTPDGGVNSALQSTGFDNPVATATLAGYRGGTEVVHNEMTLAGTTAGNTAINVATGNNTISAGAFSSMSGLPVVIQNSGANVLIQNAVILNLQIN
;
A
#
# COMPACT_ATOMS: atom_id res chain seq x y z
N MET A 1 -61.60 4.59 -20.10
CA MET A 1 -60.99 4.71 -21.45
C MET A 1 -59.82 3.75 -21.53
N LYS A 2 -59.96 2.66 -22.29
CA LYS A 2 -58.86 1.90 -22.93
C LYS A 2 -58.17 2.87 -23.92
N ALA A 3 -56.91 2.80 -24.32
CA ALA A 3 -55.97 1.71 -24.54
C ALA A 3 -54.53 2.31 -24.60
N CYS A 4 -53.48 1.60 -24.19
CA CYS A 4 -52.56 0.85 -25.06
C CYS A 4 -51.51 1.69 -25.81
N ARG A 5 -50.21 1.47 -25.50
CA ARG A 5 -49.13 1.03 -26.43
C ARG A 5 -47.77 1.12 -25.72
N ILE A 6 -47.18 -0.02 -25.34
CA ILE A 6 -46.14 -0.75 -26.10
C ILE A 6 -44.83 0.06 -26.22
N TYR A 7 -43.96 -0.11 -25.23
CA TYR A 7 -42.51 -0.32 -25.40
C TYR A 7 -42.15 -1.23 -24.20
N GLY A 8 -42.03 -2.54 -24.35
CA GLY A 8 -41.34 -3.22 -25.43
C GLY A 8 -40.05 -3.78 -24.85
N LEU A 9 -40.18 -4.88 -24.11
CA LEU A 9 -39.29 -6.03 -24.25
C LEU A 9 -37.76 -5.79 -24.23
N ALA A 10 -37.25 -4.84 -23.44
CA ALA A 10 -35.80 -4.64 -23.28
C ALA A 10 -35.25 -5.06 -21.91
N CYS A 11 -36.10 -5.41 -20.92
CA CYS A 11 -35.66 -5.70 -19.56
C CYS A 11 -35.56 -7.19 -19.18
N VAL A 12 -35.77 -8.12 -20.11
CA VAL A 12 -35.78 -9.57 -19.80
C VAL A 12 -34.47 -10.28 -20.16
N ALA A 13 -33.52 -9.61 -20.83
CA ALA A 13 -32.27 -10.24 -21.25
C ALA A 13 -31.05 -9.96 -20.35
N LEU A 14 -31.19 -9.21 -19.24
CA LEU A 14 -30.06 -8.85 -18.36
C LEU A 14 -30.07 -9.55 -16.99
N ALA A 15 -30.95 -10.55 -16.80
CA ALA A 15 -31.10 -11.25 -15.51
C ALA A 15 -30.30 -12.57 -15.38
N LEU A 16 -29.41 -12.90 -16.34
CA LEU A 16 -28.64 -14.16 -16.30
C LEU A 16 -27.13 -14.03 -16.03
N ALA A 17 -26.63 -12.84 -15.68
CA ALA A 17 -25.23 -12.66 -15.30
C ALA A 17 -25.08 -12.52 -13.77
N LEU A 18 -25.58 -13.51 -13.02
CA LEU A 18 -25.15 -13.72 -11.63
C LEU A 18 -23.77 -14.41 -11.68
N PRO A 19 -22.72 -13.89 -11.02
CA PRO A 19 -21.54 -14.71 -10.79
C PRO A 19 -21.99 -15.88 -9.90
N ALA A 20 -21.87 -17.10 -10.42
CA ALA A 20 -22.01 -18.30 -9.62
C ALA A 20 -21.14 -18.12 -8.37
N GLN A 21 -21.76 -18.20 -7.20
CA GLN A 21 -21.02 -18.12 -5.96
C GLN A 21 -20.08 -19.33 -5.95
N VAL A 22 -18.78 -19.06 -6.08
CA VAL A 22 -17.74 -20.05 -5.87
C VAL A 22 -17.89 -20.48 -4.42
N ILE A 23 -18.48 -21.64 -4.20
CA ILE A 23 -18.40 -22.32 -2.91
C ILE A 23 -16.91 -22.61 -2.74
N ALA A 24 -16.31 -21.99 -1.72
CA ALA A 24 -14.94 -22.32 -1.32
C ALA A 24 -14.88 -23.83 -1.10
N GLN A 25 -13.99 -24.50 -1.82
CA GLN A 25 -13.81 -25.93 -1.70
C GLN A 25 -13.28 -26.21 -0.29
N THR A 26 -14.12 -26.79 0.56
CA THR A 26 -13.73 -27.21 1.90
C THR A 26 -12.56 -28.16 1.76
N ALA A 27 -11.44 -27.86 2.41
CA ALA A 27 -10.28 -28.75 2.43
C ALA A 27 -10.73 -30.16 2.83
N PRO A 28 -10.21 -31.22 2.19
CA PRO A 28 -10.48 -32.57 2.66
C PRO A 28 -10.08 -32.65 4.13
N THR A 29 -11.01 -33.05 4.98
CA THR A 29 -10.67 -33.52 6.33
C THR A 29 -9.64 -34.64 6.15
N PRO A 30 -8.48 -34.61 6.85
CA PRO A 30 -7.52 -35.70 6.76
C PRO A 30 -8.20 -36.94 7.33
N ASP A 31 -8.67 -37.81 6.44
CA ASP A 31 -9.08 -39.14 6.83
C ASP A 31 -7.85 -39.85 7.40
N GLY A 32 -8.05 -40.51 8.53
CA GLY A 32 -6.97 -41.08 9.32
C GLY A 32 -6.20 -42.12 8.53
N GLY A 33 -4.88 -41.92 8.46
CA GLY A 33 -3.92 -43.02 8.32
C GLY A 33 -3.63 -43.50 6.91
N VAL A 34 -2.61 -42.91 6.29
CA VAL A 34 -1.59 -43.69 5.59
C VAL A 34 -0.22 -43.09 5.89
N ASN A 35 0.61 -43.86 6.59
CA ASN A 35 2.03 -43.61 6.79
C ASN A 35 2.74 -43.67 5.43
N SER A 36 2.74 -42.56 4.69
CA SER A 36 3.61 -42.42 3.52
C SER A 36 4.97 -41.93 3.99
N ALA A 37 5.71 -42.87 4.58
CA ALA A 37 7.16 -42.83 4.72
C ALA A 37 7.83 -42.89 3.33
N LEU A 38 7.57 -41.88 2.50
CA LEU A 38 8.53 -41.48 1.48
C LEU A 38 9.36 -40.38 2.13
N GLN A 39 10.43 -40.84 2.77
CA GLN A 39 11.49 -40.02 3.31
C GLN A 39 11.86 -38.94 2.29
N SER A 40 11.63 -37.69 2.66
CA SER A 40 12.18 -36.50 2.00
C SER A 40 13.70 -36.62 2.02
N THR A 41 14.27 -37.23 0.97
CA THR A 41 15.70 -37.27 0.75
C THR A 41 16.14 -35.87 0.30
N GLY A 42 16.40 -34.99 1.26
CA GLY A 42 17.09 -33.72 1.02
C GLY A 42 16.63 -32.53 1.86
N PHE A 43 15.43 -32.57 2.45
CA PHE A 43 14.90 -31.45 3.27
C PHE A 43 14.23 -31.97 4.54
N ASP A 44 14.45 -31.27 5.65
CA ASP A 44 13.84 -31.51 6.97
C ASP A 44 12.30 -31.43 6.92
N ASN A 45 11.65 -31.71 8.04
CA ASN A 45 10.19 -31.73 8.19
C ASN A 45 9.54 -30.45 7.62
N PRO A 46 8.53 -30.58 6.74
CA PRO A 46 7.83 -29.42 6.20
C PRO A 46 7.13 -28.66 7.32
N VAL A 47 7.30 -27.33 7.34
CA VAL A 47 6.61 -26.45 8.29
C VAL A 47 5.09 -26.57 8.08
N ALA A 48 4.33 -26.64 9.18
CA ALA A 48 2.87 -26.73 9.11
C ALA A 48 2.28 -25.51 8.38
N THR A 49 1.25 -25.72 7.56
CA THR A 49 0.61 -24.67 6.76
C THR A 49 0.05 -23.52 7.61
N ALA A 50 -0.38 -23.81 8.84
CA ALA A 50 -0.83 -22.83 9.84
C ALA A 50 0.33 -21.95 10.35
N THR A 51 1.50 -22.54 10.58
CA THR A 51 2.71 -21.81 10.96
C THR A 51 3.20 -20.94 9.80
N LEU A 52 3.21 -21.47 8.57
CA LEU A 52 3.47 -20.68 7.36
C LEU A 52 2.45 -19.56 7.17
N ALA A 53 1.18 -19.75 7.54
CA ALA A 53 0.16 -18.70 7.44
C ALA A 53 0.43 -17.52 8.37
N GLY A 54 1.04 -17.74 9.54
CA GLY A 54 1.51 -16.66 10.42
C GLY A 54 2.71 -15.89 9.86
N TYR A 55 3.54 -16.52 9.03
CA TYR A 55 4.68 -15.89 8.36
C TYR A 55 4.35 -15.29 6.99
N ARG A 56 3.28 -15.76 6.33
CA ARG A 56 2.76 -15.13 5.12
C ARG A 56 2.14 -13.81 5.55
N GLY A 57 2.80 -12.71 5.19
CA GLY A 57 2.49 -11.33 5.61
C GLY A 57 1.14 -10.76 5.14
N GLY A 58 0.06 -11.52 5.30
CA GLY A 58 -1.32 -11.14 5.01
C GLY A 58 -1.55 -10.70 3.55
N THR A 59 -2.79 -10.32 3.27
CA THR A 59 -3.11 -9.44 2.14
C THR A 59 -3.33 -8.05 2.72
N GLU A 60 -2.23 -7.41 3.14
CA GLU A 60 -2.28 -6.03 3.65
C GLU A 60 -2.52 -5.08 2.47
N VAL A 61 -3.72 -4.49 2.39
CA VAL A 61 -4.00 -3.39 1.45
C VAL A 61 -3.52 -2.10 2.09
N VAL A 62 -2.23 -1.79 1.92
CA VAL A 62 -1.65 -0.54 2.43
C VAL A 62 -2.05 0.61 1.49
N HIS A 63 -2.84 1.56 1.98
CA HIS A 63 -3.15 2.80 1.28
C HIS A 63 -2.34 3.96 1.87
N ASN A 64 -1.41 4.49 1.08
CA ASN A 64 -0.56 5.60 1.46
C ASN A 64 -0.93 6.82 0.63
N GLU A 65 -1.45 7.86 1.28
CA GLU A 65 -1.77 9.13 0.63
C GLU A 65 -0.98 10.26 1.30
N MET A 66 -0.36 11.12 0.48
CA MET A 66 0.38 12.28 0.96
C MET A 66 -0.01 13.51 0.15
N THR A 67 -0.85 14.35 0.74
CA THR A 67 -1.26 15.61 0.15
C THR A 67 -0.46 16.74 0.80
N LEU A 68 0.29 17.47 -0.01
CA LEU A 68 1.06 18.63 0.44
C LEU A 68 0.60 19.85 -0.36
N ALA A 69 -0.19 20.68 0.31
CA ALA A 69 -0.73 21.92 -0.26
C ALA A 69 -0.12 23.10 0.47
N GLY A 70 0.38 24.06 -0.30
CA GLY A 70 0.88 25.30 0.25
C GLY A 70 0.97 26.37 -0.82
N THR A 71 0.78 27.60 -0.36
CA THR A 71 0.75 28.80 -1.20
C THR A 71 1.67 29.82 -0.58
N THR A 72 2.51 30.45 -1.39
CA THR A 72 3.23 31.68 -1.01
C THR A 72 2.66 32.82 -1.84
N ALA A 73 1.78 33.64 -1.27
CA ALA A 73 1.09 34.71 -1.99
C ALA A 73 1.03 36.00 -1.16
N GLY A 74 1.06 37.15 -1.84
CA GLY A 74 1.10 38.47 -1.20
C GLY A 74 2.47 38.84 -0.60
N ASN A 75 3.50 38.06 -0.90
CA ASN A 75 4.82 38.25 -0.32
C ASN A 75 5.60 39.38 -1.01
N THR A 76 6.00 40.39 -0.25
CA THR A 76 6.89 41.47 -0.68
C THR A 76 8.16 41.43 0.18
N ALA A 77 9.33 41.41 -0.46
CA ALA A 77 10.63 41.39 0.19
C ALA A 77 11.45 42.62 -0.28
N ILE A 78 11.71 43.57 0.62
CA ILE A 78 12.49 44.80 0.35
C ILE A 78 13.61 44.88 1.40
N ASN A 79 14.83 45.26 0.98
CA ASN A 79 16.03 45.24 1.82
C ASN A 79 16.32 43.87 2.47
N VAL A 80 16.10 42.77 1.74
CA VAL A 80 16.40 41.44 2.26
C VAL A 80 17.85 41.06 1.98
N ALA A 81 18.64 40.96 3.03
CA ALA A 81 19.92 40.24 3.01
C ALA A 81 19.66 38.76 3.27
N THR A 82 19.75 37.94 2.23
CA THR A 82 19.63 36.47 2.34
C THR A 82 20.95 35.86 2.77
N GLY A 83 20.90 34.83 3.62
CA GLY A 83 22.10 34.15 4.13
C GLY A 83 22.69 33.11 3.18
N ASN A 84 23.83 32.53 3.57
CA ASN A 84 24.34 31.32 2.93
C ASN A 84 23.78 30.10 3.67
N ASN A 85 23.27 29.13 2.92
CA ASN A 85 23.01 27.79 3.42
C ASN A 85 24.29 26.96 3.29
N THR A 86 25.22 27.09 4.24
CA THR A 86 26.49 26.35 4.17
C THR A 86 26.41 25.07 4.99
N ILE A 87 26.48 23.93 4.31
CA ILE A 87 26.71 22.61 4.91
C ILE A 87 28.20 22.31 4.74
N SER A 88 28.93 22.18 5.84
CA SER A 88 30.38 21.94 5.81
C SER A 88 30.74 20.45 5.65
N ALA A 89 31.99 20.16 5.31
CA ALA A 89 32.52 18.81 5.28
C ALA A 89 32.35 18.14 6.66
N GLY A 90 31.77 16.94 6.67
CA GLY A 90 31.47 16.21 7.90
C GLY A 90 30.11 16.52 8.54
N ALA A 91 29.33 17.47 8.02
CA ALA A 91 27.97 17.76 8.55
C ALA A 91 27.04 16.54 8.56
N PHE A 92 27.38 15.54 7.74
CA PHE A 92 26.62 14.31 7.52
C PHE A 92 27.41 13.05 7.83
N SER A 93 28.68 13.16 8.23
CA SER A 93 29.43 11.97 8.62
C SER A 93 28.79 11.41 9.88
N SER A 94 28.38 10.14 9.83
CA SER A 94 27.62 9.43 10.87
C SER A 94 26.09 9.57 10.84
N MET A 95 25.49 10.13 9.79
CA MET A 95 24.03 9.99 9.64
C MET A 95 23.68 8.54 9.25
N SER A 96 22.77 7.94 10.01
CA SER A 96 22.21 6.61 9.77
C SER A 96 20.68 6.68 9.83
N GLY A 97 19.99 5.84 9.06
CA GLY A 97 18.54 5.92 8.89
C GLY A 97 18.14 6.75 7.68
N LEU A 98 17.15 7.63 7.84
CA LEU A 98 16.58 8.44 6.74
C LEU A 98 16.74 9.94 7.02
N PRO A 99 17.96 10.49 6.87
CA PRO A 99 18.21 11.90 7.12
C PRO A 99 17.56 12.77 6.05
N VAL A 100 16.79 13.78 6.46
CA VAL A 100 16.23 14.79 5.56
C VAL A 100 16.76 16.16 5.94
N VAL A 101 17.40 16.83 4.98
CA VAL A 101 18.01 18.14 5.19
C VAL A 101 17.40 19.11 4.20
N ILE A 102 16.87 20.21 4.73
CA ILE A 102 16.23 21.21 3.92
C ILE A 102 16.78 22.56 4.33
N GLN A 103 17.27 23.30 3.33
CA GLN A 103 17.85 24.60 3.55
C GLN A 103 17.14 25.61 2.68
N ASN A 104 16.73 26.71 3.29
CA ASN A 104 16.35 27.88 2.55
C ASN A 104 16.93 29.12 3.21
N SER A 105 17.58 29.94 2.39
CA SER A 105 18.18 31.20 2.84
C SER A 105 17.50 32.41 2.25
N GLY A 106 16.43 32.19 1.48
CA GLY A 106 15.66 33.22 0.81
C GLY A 106 14.58 33.85 1.69
N ALA A 107 14.04 34.98 1.26
CA ALA A 107 12.74 35.43 1.72
C ALA A 107 11.63 34.83 0.83
N ASN A 108 10.42 34.74 1.37
CA ASN A 108 9.24 34.25 0.64
C ASN A 108 9.35 32.79 0.21
N VAL A 109 9.76 31.92 1.13
CA VAL A 109 9.90 30.50 0.81
C VAL A 109 8.93 29.64 1.61
N LEU A 110 8.15 28.88 0.85
CA LEU A 110 7.42 27.73 1.33
C LEU A 110 8.26 26.48 1.12
N ILE A 111 8.43 25.72 2.20
CA ILE A 111 9.12 24.44 2.19
C ILE A 111 8.12 23.35 2.50
N GLN A 112 8.05 22.37 1.61
CA GLN A 112 7.14 21.25 1.66
C GLN A 112 7.97 19.97 1.54
N ASN A 113 8.14 19.27 2.65
CA ASN A 113 8.78 17.95 2.69
C ASN A 113 7.95 17.00 3.54
N ALA A 114 7.68 15.83 2.99
CA ALA A 114 6.97 14.77 3.69
C ALA A 114 7.49 13.42 3.18
N VAL A 115 7.62 12.46 4.09
CA VAL A 115 8.11 11.10 3.83
C VAL A 115 7.13 10.11 4.45
N ILE A 116 6.67 9.14 3.67
CA ILE A 116 5.97 7.96 4.17
C ILE A 116 6.96 6.79 4.21
N LEU A 117 7.13 6.19 5.38
CA LEU A 117 7.93 5.00 5.58
C LEU A 117 7.01 3.83 5.95
N ASN A 118 6.94 2.84 5.07
CA ASN A 118 6.30 1.56 5.36
C ASN A 118 7.39 0.54 5.69
N LEU A 119 7.35 -0.01 6.90
CA LEU A 119 8.36 -0.95 7.37
C LEU A 119 7.69 -2.25 7.82
N GLN A 120 8.09 -3.35 7.20
CA GLN A 120 7.78 -4.70 7.64
C GLN A 120 9.05 -5.31 8.21
N ILE A 121 9.03 -5.61 9.50
CA ILE A 121 10.15 -6.28 10.19
C ILE A 121 9.70 -7.71 10.50
N ASN A 122 10.59 -8.65 10.26
CA ASN A 122 10.42 -10.10 10.40
C ASN A 122 10.84 -10.62 11.78
#